data_AF-A0A2U3LA78-F1
#
_entry.id   AF-A0A2U3LA78-F1
#
_cell.length_a   1.000
_cell.length_b   1.000
_cell.length_c   1.000
_cell.angle_alpha   90.00
_cell.angle_beta   90.00
_cell.angle_gamma   90.00
#
_symmetry.space_group_name_H-M   'P 1'
#
loop_
_entity.id
_entity.type
_entity.pdbx_description
1 polymer ?
#
loop_
_entity_poly.entity_id
_entity_poly.type
_entity_poly.pdbx_seq_one_letter_code
_entity_poly.pdbx_strand_id
1 'polypeptide(L)' 'MARKFKELQAKMSPASIASSDAAYQRLKQEMALEDLRGALRLTQQQLAETLEVDQSAISKLERRTDMYVSTLERFIDVH' A
#
# COMPACT_ATOMS: atom_id res chain seq x y z
N MET A 1 18.43 15.55 -16.72
CA MET A 1 17.03 15.58 -16.25
C MET A 1 16.58 14.15 -16.04
N ALA A 2 16.01 13.81 -14.87
CA ALA A 2 15.42 12.49 -14.67
C ALA A 2 14.25 12.34 -15.66
N ARG A 3 14.30 11.32 -16.54
CA ARG A 3 13.16 10.97 -17.39
C ARG A 3 11.97 10.67 -16.48
N LYS A 4 10.80 11.25 -16.75
CA LYS A 4 9.60 10.96 -15.96
C LYS A 4 9.36 9.45 -16.02
N PHE A 5 9.18 8.82 -14.88
CA PHE A 5 9.00 7.36 -14.76
C PHE A 5 7.96 6.81 -15.75
N LYS A 6 6.90 7.58 -16.01
CA LYS A 6 5.85 7.30 -16.99
C LYS A 6 6.36 7.09 -18.43
N GLU A 7 7.40 7.81 -18.85
CA GLU A 7 8.00 7.69 -20.19
C GLU A 7 8.85 6.42 -20.35
N LEU A 8 9.40 5.90 -19.25
CA LEU A 8 10.11 4.62 -19.23
C LEU A 8 9.11 3.46 -19.25
N GLN A 9 8.04 3.57 -18.45
CA GLN A 9 6.99 2.57 -18.37
C GLN A 9 6.26 2.39 -19.71
N ALA A 10 6.02 3.50 -20.44
CA ALA A 10 5.42 3.48 -21.78
C ALA A 10 6.25 2.71 -22.84
N LYS A 11 7.53 2.43 -22.58
CA LYS A 11 8.41 1.67 -23.46
C LYS A 11 8.57 0.20 -23.03
N MET A 12 7.95 -0.21 -21.93
CA MET A 12 8.02 -1.58 -21.44
C MET A 12 7.14 -2.50 -22.28
N SER A 13 7.58 -3.76 -22.44
CA SER A 13 6.75 -4.76 -23.11
C SER A 13 5.52 -5.10 -22.25
N PRO A 14 4.39 -5.49 -22.86
CA PRO A 14 3.22 -5.95 -22.12
C PRO A 14 3.54 -7.09 -21.14
N ALA A 15 4.44 -8.00 -21.53
CA ALA A 15 4.88 -9.10 -20.68
C ALA A 15 5.65 -8.63 -19.43
N SER A 16 6.49 -7.61 -19.57
CA SER A 16 7.23 -7.00 -18.45
C SER A 16 6.32 -6.23 -17.49
N ILE A 17 5.28 -5.59 -18.02
CA ILE A 17 4.27 -4.92 -17.19
C ILE A 17 3.49 -5.98 -16.41
N ALA A 18 3.00 -7.02 -17.09
CA ALA A 18 2.25 -8.10 -16.46
C ALA A 18 3.04 -8.82 -15.35
N SER A 19 4.34 -9.06 -15.55
CA SER A 19 5.18 -9.68 -14.52
C SER A 19 5.41 -8.75 -13.32
N SER A 20 5.59 -7.46 -13.56
CA SER A 20 5.69 -6.44 -12.50
C SER A 20 4.40 -6.34 -11.71
N ASP A 21 3.25 -6.34 -12.37
CA ASP A 21 1.94 -6.28 -11.72
C ASP A 21 1.68 -7.53 -10.87
N ALA A 22 2.02 -8.72 -11.38
CA ALA A 22 1.91 -9.96 -10.62
C ALA A 22 2.80 -9.95 -9.36
N ALA A 23 4.03 -9.46 -9.48
CA ALA A 23 4.93 -9.29 -8.33
C ALA A 23 4.37 -8.29 -7.32
N TYR A 24 3.84 -7.15 -7.79
CA TYR A 24 3.20 -6.14 -6.95
C TYR A 24 2.03 -6.73 -6.16
N GLN A 25 1.12 -7.46 -6.82
CA GLN A 25 -0.04 -8.07 -6.15
C GLN A 25 0.37 -9.05 -5.05
N ARG A 26 1.40 -9.87 -5.32
CA ARG A 26 1.93 -10.82 -4.33
C ARG A 26 2.52 -10.10 -3.12
N LEU A 27 3.45 -9.17 -3.36
CA LEU A 27 4.15 -8.45 -2.29
C LEU A 27 3.17 -7.66 -1.42
N LYS A 28 2.17 -7.06 -2.04
CA LYS A 28 1.10 -6.33 -1.34
C LYS A 28 0.25 -7.23 -0.45
N GLN A 29 -0.02 -8.46 -0.86
CA GLN A 29 -0.75 -9.43 -0.04
C GLN A 29 0.02 -9.86 1.19
N GLU A 30 1.35 -9.92 1.11
CA GLU A 30 2.22 -10.39 2.20
C GLU A 30 2.68 -9.22 3.12
N MET A 31 2.49 -7.97 2.72
CA MET A 31 2.96 -6.79 3.45
C MET A 31 2.06 -6.42 4.63
N ALA A 32 2.66 -6.30 5.81
CA ALA A 32 1.99 -5.80 7.01
C ALA A 32 1.80 -4.28 6.94
N LEU A 33 0.67 -3.79 7.47
CA LEU A 33 0.34 -2.36 7.47
C LEU A 33 1.33 -1.53 8.30
N GLU A 34 1.72 -2.03 9.46
CA GLU A 34 2.67 -1.35 10.36
C GLU A 34 4.04 -1.15 9.69
N ASP A 35 4.54 -2.17 8.99
CA ASP A 35 5.80 -2.12 8.27
C ASP A 35 5.78 -1.08 7.15
N LEU A 36 4.69 -1.05 6.37
CA LEU A 36 4.51 -0.05 5.31
C LEU A 36 4.46 1.37 5.90
N ARG A 37 3.68 1.57 6.97
CA ARG A 37 3.59 2.87 7.66
C ARG A 37 4.96 3.32 8.18
N GLY A 38 5.71 2.41 8.80
CA GLY A 38 7.06 2.65 9.29
C GLY A 38 8.04 3.01 8.17
N ALA A 39 8.00 2.30 7.05
CA ALA A 39 8.81 2.58 5.87
C ALA A 39 8.53 3.98 5.28
N LEU A 40 7.27 4.42 5.33
CA LEU A 40 6.84 5.76 4.92
C LEU A 40 7.06 6.84 5.99
N ARG A 41 7.57 6.47 7.18
CA ARG A 41 7.81 7.37 8.33
C ARG A 41 6.57 8.13 8.80
N LEU A 42 5.40 7.49 8.71
CA LEU A 42 4.14 8.06 9.16
C LEU A 42 3.83 7.62 10.60
N THR A 43 3.27 8.53 11.38
CA THR A 43 2.60 8.15 12.64
C THR A 43 1.23 7.52 12.34
N GLN A 44 0.67 6.78 13.30
CA GLN A 44 -0.69 6.24 13.15
C GLN A 44 -1.73 7.36 12.96
N GLN A 45 -1.52 8.52 13.59
CA GLN A 45 -2.38 9.70 13.45
C GLN A 45 -2.34 10.27 12.02
N GLN A 46 -1.15 10.43 11.44
CA GLN A 46 -1.00 10.93 10.07
C GLN A 46 -1.61 9.98 9.04
N LEU A 47 -1.48 8.67 9.25
CA LEU A 47 -2.13 7.67 8.40
C LEU A 47 -3.66 7.75 8.54
N ALA A 48 -4.17 7.93 9.76
CA ALA A 48 -5.60 8.07 10.03
C ALA A 48 -6.19 9.32 9.34
N GLU A 49 -5.49 10.46 9.42
CA GLU A 49 -5.86 11.70 8.74
C GLU A 49 -5.90 11.53 7.22
N THR A 50 -4.93 10.82 6.65
CA THR A 50 -4.86 10.55 5.21
C THR A 50 -6.03 9.68 4.73
N LEU A 51 -6.47 8.75 5.59
CA LEU A 51 -7.55 7.82 5.29
C LEU A 51 -8.93 8.30 5.79
N GLU A 52 -8.99 9.49 6.39
CA GLU A 52 -10.21 10.07 7.00
C GLU A 52 -10.91 9.13 8.01
N VAL A 53 -10.11 8.40 8.80
CA VAL A 53 -10.60 7.50 9.86
C VAL A 53 -10.03 7.88 11.22
N ASP A 54 -10.57 7.30 12.29
CA ASP A 54 -10.00 7.46 13.63
C ASP A 54 -8.65 6.74 13.76
N GLN A 55 -7.70 7.35 14.47
CA GLN A 55 -6.42 6.70 14.81
C GLN A 55 -6.63 5.39 15.59
N SER A 56 -7.70 5.28 16.37
CA SER A 56 -8.05 4.04 17.06
C SER A 56 -8.38 2.89 16.08
N ALA A 57 -8.92 3.19 14.90
CA ALA A 57 -9.13 2.22 13.83
C ALA A 57 -7.79 1.74 13.27
N ILE A 58 -6.84 2.65 13.01
CA ILE A 58 -5.47 2.30 12.59
C ILE A 58 -4.78 1.42 13.63
N SER A 59 -4.87 1.75 14.92
CA SER A 59 -4.29 0.95 16.00
C SER A 59 -4.88 -0.46 16.06
N LYS A 60 -6.20 -0.60 15.90
CA LYS A 60 -6.88 -1.91 15.83
C LYS A 60 -6.48 -2.70 14.59
N LEU A 61 -6.26 -2.02 13.47
CA LEU A 61 -5.81 -2.64 12.24
C LEU A 61 -4.39 -3.18 12.42
N GLU A 62 -3.43 -2.35 12.85
CA GLU A 62 -2.03 -2.77 13.03
C GLU A 62 -1.83 -3.86 14.10
N ARG A 63 -2.63 -3.89 15.17
CA ARG A 63 -2.51 -4.89 16.24
C ARG A 63 -3.04 -6.28 15.89
N ARG A 64 -3.84 -6.43 14.82
CA ARG A 64 -4.30 -7.75 14.40
C ARG A 64 -3.14 -8.42 13.68
N THR A 65 -2.67 -9.55 14.22
CA THR A 65 -1.51 -10.32 13.75
C THR A 65 -1.61 -10.75 12.27
N ASP A 66 -2.82 -10.70 11.69
CA ASP A 66 -3.12 -11.03 10.29
C ASP A 66 -3.41 -9.78 9.41
N MET A 67 -3.00 -8.58 9.82
CA MET A 67 -3.34 -7.36 9.07
C MET A 67 -2.40 -7.10 7.90
N TYR A 68 -2.78 -7.66 6.74
CA TYR A 68 -2.18 -7.33 5.45
C TYR A 68 -2.74 -6.04 4.85
N VAL A 69 -1.95 -5.35 4.02
CA VAL A 69 -2.39 -4.16 3.27
C VAL A 69 -3.63 -4.44 2.39
N SER A 70 -3.76 -5.67 1.89
CA SER A 70 -4.97 -6.11 1.17
C SER A 70 -6.24 -6.08 2.03
N THR A 71 -6.12 -6.25 3.35
CA THR A 71 -7.24 -6.16 4.30
C THR A 71 -7.61 -4.72 4.58
N LEU A 72 -6.63 -3.81 4.63
CA LEU A 72 -6.89 -2.38 4.70
C LEU A 72 -7.66 -1.89 3.47
N GLU A 73 -7.29 -2.32 2.26
CA GLU A 73 -8.00 -1.95 1.03
C GLU A 73 -9.48 -2.29 1.07
N ARG A 74 -9.82 -3.50 1.53
CA ARG A 74 -11.23 -3.91 1.70
C ARG A 74 -11.98 -3.09 2.73
N PHE A 75 -11.28 -2.43 3.65
CA PHE A 75 -11.89 -1.59 4.68
C PHE A 75 -12.13 -0.16 4.18
N ILE A 76 -11.26 0.35 3.29
CA ILE A 76 -11.35 1.70 2.72
C ILE A 76 -12.21 1.75 1.44
N ASP A 77 -12.31 0.65 0.67
CA ASP A 77 -13.16 0.58 -0.55
C ASP A 77 -14.67 0.62 -0.25
N VAL A 78 -15.06 0.60 1.03
CA VAL A 78 -16.47 0.59 1.48
C VAL A 78 -17.00 2.02 1.76
N HIS A 79 -16.28 3.07 1.33
CA HIS A 79 -16.69 4.47 1.44
C HIS A 79 -16.85 5.15 0.08
#